data_AF-A0A151EIM7-F1
#
_entry.id   AF-A0A151EIM7-F1
#
_cell.length_a   1.000
_cell.length_b   1.000
_cell.length_c   1.000
_cell.angle_alpha   90.00
_cell.angle_beta   90.00
_cell.angle_gamma   90.00
#
_symmetry.space_group_name_H-M   'P 1'
#
loop_
_entity.id
_entity.type
_entity.pdbx_description
1 polymer ?
#
loop_
_entity_poly.entity_id
_entity_poly.type
_entity_poly.pdbx_seq_one_letter_code
_entity_poly.pdbx_strand_id
1 'polypeptide(L)'
;MSPKIRKKDPCPCGSGKKYKDCCFKTKKYSKDSSQKLSKNSAAKELEKILENKDIVETLGELVWALHTEGESEKYPGLRWSSKKVAKMSTKEIIEKLESMNVHFDEEQFKEQAQNYLSAIHLAEDHYYTQDWREAIDEDFIWLAICELWNRLIPEQVDTEMIEDAMLDGYDDLEYGDYTGTLEQWEAAWDMIKKVIPPEVTSVEKADEFIDSLPHSSLSQSLFNWCQDFEEVLYDHGLDEKSYLEKRITFVTEFCQRFPDTDDTIIKKMLRAEA
;
A
#
# COMPACT_ATOMS: atom_id res chain seq x y z
N MET A 1 33.84 -33.36 6.62
CA MET A 1 33.08 -34.19 5.66
C MET A 1 32.03 -34.98 6.43
N SER A 2 30.75 -34.65 6.28
CA SER A 2 29.67 -35.32 7.03
C SER A 2 29.44 -36.75 6.52
N PRO A 3 29.24 -37.75 7.39
CA PRO A 3 29.06 -39.14 6.98
C PRO A 3 27.80 -39.31 6.11
N LYS A 4 27.93 -40.04 4.99
CA LYS A 4 26.82 -40.33 4.08
C LYS A 4 25.86 -41.33 4.74
N ILE A 5 24.73 -40.84 5.25
CA ILE A 5 23.65 -41.65 5.84
C ILE A 5 22.97 -42.47 4.74
N ARG A 6 22.89 -43.80 4.90
CA ARG A 6 22.22 -44.68 3.94
C ARG A 6 20.73 -44.72 4.22
N LYS A 7 19.92 -44.94 3.18
CA LYS A 7 18.44 -44.99 3.25
C LYS A 7 17.87 -45.94 4.31
N LYS A 8 18.58 -47.02 4.64
CA LYS A 8 18.13 -48.03 5.61
C LYS A 8 18.60 -47.75 7.05
N ASP A 9 19.48 -46.77 7.24
CA ASP A 9 20.03 -46.43 8.55
C ASP A 9 18.97 -45.71 9.41
N PRO A 10 19.09 -45.74 10.75
CA PRO A 10 18.26 -44.93 11.63
C PRO A 10 18.35 -43.44 11.27
N CYS A 11 17.21 -42.75 11.31
CA CYS A 11 17.14 -41.34 10.96
C CYS A 11 17.90 -40.49 12.01
N PRO A 12 18.78 -39.56 11.58
CA PRO A 12 19.58 -38.74 12.50
C PRO A 12 18.75 -37.73 13.31
N CYS A 13 17.46 -37.53 12.99
CA CYS A 13 16.58 -36.64 13.76
C CYS A 13 16.07 -37.24 15.08
N GLY A 14 16.52 -38.46 15.44
CA GLY A 14 16.12 -39.11 16.70
C GLY A 14 14.74 -39.77 16.67
N SER A 15 14.05 -39.80 15.53
CA SER A 15 12.67 -40.34 15.42
C SER A 15 12.53 -41.86 15.58
N GLY A 16 13.64 -42.61 15.68
CA GLY A 16 13.65 -44.08 15.73
C GLY A 16 13.27 -44.78 14.41
N LYS A 17 12.84 -44.04 13.37
CA LYS A 17 12.48 -44.57 12.05
C LYS A 17 13.70 -44.70 11.13
N LYS A 18 13.59 -45.52 10.07
CA LYS A 18 14.59 -45.58 8.99
C LYS A 18 14.64 -44.26 8.22
N TYR A 19 15.82 -43.81 7.80
CA TYR A 19 16.02 -42.51 7.13
C TYR A 19 15.10 -42.33 5.90
N LYS A 20 14.93 -43.38 5.09
CA LYS A 20 14.05 -43.37 3.90
C LYS A 20 12.56 -43.10 4.20
N ASP A 21 12.11 -43.40 5.42
CA ASP A 21 10.71 -43.32 5.84
C ASP A 21 10.43 -42.09 6.72
N CYS A 22 11.45 -41.24 6.92
CA CYS A 22 11.39 -40.04 7.73
C CYS A 22 11.95 -38.85 6.92
N CYS A 23 13.08 -38.26 7.33
CA CYS A 23 13.62 -37.02 6.75
C CYS A 23 14.00 -37.12 5.25
N PHE A 24 14.12 -38.33 4.68
CA PHE A 24 14.33 -38.49 3.24
C PHE A 24 13.07 -38.18 2.42
N LYS A 25 11.86 -38.45 2.95
CA LYS A 25 10.59 -38.13 2.26
C LYS A 25 10.32 -36.63 2.25
N THR A 26 10.58 -35.94 3.37
CA THR A 26 10.45 -34.48 3.45
C THR A 26 11.43 -33.76 2.53
N LYS A 27 12.67 -34.26 2.38
CA LYS A 27 13.62 -33.76 1.37
C LYS A 27 13.22 -34.01 -0.08
N LYS A 28 12.33 -34.98 -0.34
CA LYS A 28 11.77 -35.21 -1.68
C LYS A 28 10.62 -34.25 -1.96
N TYR A 29 9.76 -34.01 -0.98
CA TYR A 29 8.69 -33.01 -1.04
C TYR A 29 9.22 -31.59 -1.27
N SER A 30 10.31 -31.20 -0.60
CA SER A 30 10.93 -29.87 -0.78
C SER A 30 11.69 -29.69 -2.10
N LYS A 31 11.81 -30.75 -2.93
CA LYS A 31 12.52 -30.70 -4.22
C LYS A 31 11.60 -30.86 -5.41
N ASP A 32 10.41 -31.45 -5.22
CA ASP A 32 9.34 -31.54 -6.23
C ASP A 32 8.46 -30.26 -6.27
N SER A 33 8.42 -29.44 -5.22
CA SER A 33 7.67 -28.17 -5.20
C SER A 33 8.40 -26.99 -5.87
N SER A 34 9.63 -27.18 -6.34
CA SER A 34 10.45 -26.11 -6.96
C SER A 34 10.66 -26.26 -8.47
N GLN A 35 9.88 -27.11 -9.16
CA GLN A 35 9.90 -27.15 -10.63
C GLN A 35 8.48 -27.15 -11.21
N LYS A 36 8.15 -26.00 -11.83
CA LYS A 36 7.04 -25.66 -12.74
C LYS A 36 5.75 -25.10 -12.12
N LEU A 37 5.82 -23.85 -11.67
CA LEU A 37 4.84 -22.82 -12.06
C LEU A 37 5.64 -21.68 -12.68
N SER A 38 5.43 -21.46 -13.98
CA SER A 38 6.00 -20.32 -14.70
C SER A 38 5.26 -19.06 -14.25
N LYS A 39 5.95 -17.93 -14.04
CA LYS A 39 5.29 -16.65 -13.73
C LYS A 39 4.16 -16.31 -14.71
N ASN A 40 4.27 -16.78 -15.96
CA ASN A 40 3.24 -16.61 -17.01
C ASN A 40 1.97 -17.46 -16.81
N SER A 41 1.99 -18.54 -16.02
CA SER A 41 0.76 -19.33 -15.77
C SER A 41 -0.03 -18.79 -14.58
N ALA A 42 0.65 -18.27 -13.55
CA ALA A 42 -0.02 -17.61 -12.43
C ALA A 42 -0.71 -16.30 -12.89
N ALA A 43 -0.03 -15.49 -13.71
CA ALA A 43 -0.63 -14.30 -14.30
C ALA A 43 -1.85 -14.61 -15.19
N LYS A 44 -1.80 -15.69 -15.98
CA LYS A 44 -2.95 -16.15 -16.79
C LYS A 44 -4.09 -16.74 -15.98
N GLU A 45 -3.80 -17.34 -14.83
CA GLU A 45 -4.83 -17.81 -13.91
C GLU A 45 -5.48 -16.64 -13.18
N LEU A 46 -4.70 -15.62 -12.80
CA LEU A 46 -5.21 -14.36 -12.26
C LEU A 46 -6.06 -13.60 -13.28
N GLU A 47 -5.62 -13.47 -14.53
CA GLU A 47 -6.45 -12.87 -15.61
C GLU A 47 -7.79 -13.59 -15.74
N LYS A 48 -7.82 -14.92 -15.74
CA LYS A 48 -9.07 -15.69 -15.80
C LYS A 48 -9.97 -15.50 -14.58
N ILE A 49 -9.39 -15.25 -13.42
CA ILE A 49 -10.13 -14.96 -12.18
C ILE A 49 -10.70 -13.54 -12.25
N LEU A 50 -9.93 -12.58 -12.75
CA LEU A 50 -10.33 -11.18 -12.97
C LEU A 50 -11.29 -11.01 -14.15
N GLU A 51 -11.40 -11.97 -15.07
CA GLU A 51 -12.46 -12.00 -16.09
C GLU A 51 -13.83 -12.39 -15.50
N ASN A 52 -13.86 -12.95 -14.28
CA ASN A 52 -15.12 -13.25 -13.60
C ASN A 52 -15.66 -11.99 -12.94
N LYS A 53 -16.70 -11.41 -13.55
CA LYS A 53 -17.35 -10.19 -13.09
C LYS A 53 -17.78 -10.26 -11.62
N ASP A 54 -18.27 -11.41 -11.16
CA ASP A 54 -18.69 -11.60 -9.77
C ASP A 54 -17.50 -11.51 -8.80
N ILE A 55 -16.32 -11.98 -9.22
CA ILE A 55 -15.09 -11.92 -8.39
C ILE A 55 -14.53 -10.51 -8.37
N VAL A 56 -14.51 -9.81 -9.51
CA VAL A 56 -14.07 -8.41 -9.56
C VAL A 56 -15.00 -7.51 -8.76
N GLU A 57 -16.30 -7.74 -8.85
CA GLU A 57 -17.31 -7.02 -8.07
C GLU A 57 -17.16 -7.32 -6.57
N THR A 58 -16.94 -8.59 -6.20
CA THR A 58 -16.65 -8.96 -4.80
C THR A 58 -15.34 -8.36 -4.29
N LEU A 59 -14.27 -8.36 -5.10
CA LEU A 59 -12.99 -7.76 -4.73
C LEU A 59 -13.09 -6.24 -4.63
N GLY A 60 -13.81 -5.61 -5.55
CA GLY A 60 -14.12 -4.18 -5.51
C GLY A 60 -14.91 -3.83 -4.25
N GLU A 61 -15.93 -4.61 -3.90
CA GLU A 61 -16.68 -4.45 -2.64
C GLU A 61 -15.78 -4.63 -1.40
N LEU A 62 -14.78 -5.51 -1.45
CA LEU A 62 -13.87 -5.80 -0.35
C LEU A 62 -12.83 -4.69 -0.15
N VAL A 63 -12.28 -4.17 -1.25
CA VAL A 63 -11.41 -2.99 -1.27
C VAL A 63 -12.20 -1.78 -0.79
N TRP A 64 -13.38 -1.52 -1.35
CA TRP A 64 -14.25 -0.42 -0.95
C TRP A 64 -14.69 -0.49 0.53
N ALA A 65 -14.95 -1.69 1.05
CA ALA A 65 -15.27 -1.91 2.47
C ALA A 65 -14.07 -1.67 3.41
N LEU A 66 -12.83 -1.73 2.93
CA LEU A 66 -11.65 -1.34 3.70
C LEU A 66 -11.57 0.19 3.88
N HIS A 67 -12.16 0.96 2.96
CA HIS A 67 -12.02 2.43 2.90
C HIS A 67 -13.27 3.21 3.37
N THR A 68 -14.47 2.62 3.39
CA THR A 68 -15.73 3.34 3.75
C THR A 68 -16.27 3.04 5.16
N GLU A 69 -16.84 4.07 5.82
CA GLU A 69 -17.66 3.89 7.03
C GLU A 69 -19.12 3.64 6.63
N GLY A 70 -19.63 2.43 6.85
CA GLY A 70 -21.07 2.20 6.68
C GLY A 70 -21.58 0.77 6.83
N GLU A 71 -20.76 -0.25 6.59
CA GLU A 71 -21.27 -1.64 6.55
C GLU A 71 -20.41 -2.63 7.35
N SER A 72 -20.25 -2.37 8.65
CA SER A 72 -19.67 -3.37 9.57
C SER A 72 -20.50 -4.67 9.70
N GLU A 73 -21.72 -4.70 9.15
CA GLU A 73 -22.58 -5.89 9.15
C GLU A 73 -22.27 -6.88 8.02
N LYS A 74 -21.57 -6.47 6.95
CA LYS A 74 -21.35 -7.33 5.76
C LYS A 74 -20.02 -8.10 5.81
N TYR A 75 -19.02 -7.61 6.56
CA TYR A 75 -17.68 -8.21 6.67
C TYR A 75 -17.23 -8.35 8.14
N PRO A 76 -17.59 -9.46 8.83
CA PRO A 76 -17.37 -9.64 10.28
C PRO A 76 -15.91 -9.87 10.71
N GLY A 77 -14.93 -9.69 9.82
CA GLY A 77 -13.50 -9.95 10.07
C GLY A 77 -12.67 -8.73 10.46
N LEU A 78 -13.04 -7.53 10.02
CA LEU A 78 -12.27 -6.30 10.25
C LEU A 78 -12.86 -5.51 11.42
N ARG A 79 -12.26 -5.66 12.60
CA ARG A 79 -12.72 -4.98 13.82
C ARG A 79 -12.37 -3.50 13.83
N TRP A 80 -11.22 -3.15 13.25
CA TRP A 80 -10.67 -1.79 13.20
C TRP A 80 -10.66 -1.24 11.78
N SER A 81 -10.68 0.09 11.67
CA SER A 81 -10.53 0.85 10.41
C SER A 81 -9.84 2.17 10.72
N SER A 82 -9.21 2.80 9.72
CA SER A 82 -8.53 4.10 9.87
C SER A 82 -9.47 5.14 10.48
N LYS A 83 -10.69 5.29 9.93
CA LYS A 83 -11.73 6.20 10.44
C LYS A 83 -12.11 5.96 11.91
N LYS A 84 -12.11 4.71 12.40
CA LYS A 84 -12.34 4.40 13.82
C LYS A 84 -11.18 4.87 14.70
N VAL A 85 -9.94 4.64 14.26
CA VAL A 85 -8.74 5.05 15.00
C VAL A 85 -8.61 6.58 15.00
N ALA A 86 -8.90 7.25 13.89
CA ALA A 86 -8.92 8.71 13.78
C ALA A 86 -9.89 9.39 14.77
N LYS A 87 -10.98 8.72 15.14
CA LYS A 87 -11.93 9.21 16.18
C LYS A 87 -11.40 9.11 17.61
N MET A 88 -10.36 8.30 17.85
CA MET A 88 -9.72 8.19 19.16
C MET A 88 -8.76 9.36 19.37
N SER A 89 -8.61 9.83 20.60
CA SER A 89 -7.54 10.76 20.97
C SER A 89 -6.17 10.08 20.95
N THR A 90 -5.10 10.86 20.78
CA THR A 90 -3.72 10.33 20.75
C THR A 90 -3.42 9.50 22.00
N LYS A 91 -3.92 9.95 23.15
CA LYS A 91 -3.79 9.24 24.41
C LYS A 91 -4.51 7.89 24.39
N GLU A 92 -5.74 7.83 23.89
CA GLU A 92 -6.52 6.58 23.80
C GLU A 92 -5.86 5.57 22.86
N ILE A 93 -5.25 6.03 21.76
CA ILE A 93 -4.51 5.17 20.84
C ILE A 93 -3.32 4.53 21.56
N ILE A 94 -2.51 5.33 22.25
CA ILE A 94 -1.35 4.84 23.02
C ILE A 94 -1.80 3.90 24.15
N GLU A 95 -2.85 4.24 24.90
CA GLU A 95 -3.38 3.37 25.96
C GLU A 95 -3.88 2.02 25.41
N LYS A 96 -4.45 2.00 24.20
CA LYS A 96 -4.86 0.75 23.54
C LYS A 96 -3.64 -0.07 23.10
N LEU A 97 -2.61 0.54 22.51
CA LEU A 97 -1.35 -0.15 22.20
C LEU A 97 -0.73 -0.79 23.45
N GLU A 98 -0.63 -0.03 24.54
CA GLU A 98 -0.09 -0.52 25.82
C GLU A 98 -0.92 -1.68 26.40
N SER A 99 -2.25 -1.63 26.27
CA SER A 99 -3.12 -2.74 26.68
C SER A 99 -2.86 -4.05 25.91
N MET A 100 -2.36 -3.93 24.68
CA MET A 100 -1.96 -5.05 23.82
C MET A 100 -0.49 -5.46 24.03
N ASN A 101 0.19 -4.90 25.03
CA ASN A 101 1.62 -5.11 25.29
C ASN A 101 2.53 -4.58 24.16
N VAL A 102 2.08 -3.53 23.46
CA VAL A 102 2.86 -2.78 22.48
C VAL A 102 3.27 -1.46 23.12
N HIS A 103 4.56 -1.30 23.40
CA HIS A 103 5.07 -0.08 23.97
C HIS A 103 5.25 1.00 22.89
N PHE A 104 4.81 2.21 23.19
CA PHE A 104 4.99 3.37 22.33
C PHE A 104 5.71 4.51 23.07
N ASP A 105 6.87 4.92 22.55
CA ASP A 105 7.59 6.11 22.98
C ASP A 105 7.64 7.12 21.83
N GLU A 106 7.19 8.35 22.10
CA GLU A 106 7.02 9.38 21.07
C GLU A 106 8.36 9.84 20.48
N GLU A 107 9.41 9.97 21.29
CA GLU A 107 10.70 10.46 20.80
C GLU A 107 11.44 9.38 20.01
N GLN A 108 11.36 8.13 20.47
CA GLN A 108 11.85 6.97 19.71
C GLN A 108 11.12 6.84 18.37
N PHE A 109 9.79 7.00 18.36
CA PHE A 109 8.98 6.94 17.14
C PHE A 109 9.44 7.98 16.12
N LYS A 110 9.62 9.24 16.54
CA LYS A 110 10.10 10.32 15.67
C LYS A 110 11.50 10.05 15.12
N GLU A 111 12.40 9.47 15.92
CA GLU A 111 13.75 9.10 15.47
C GLU A 111 13.71 7.96 14.44
N GLN A 112 12.92 6.92 14.72
CA GLN A 112 12.76 5.77 13.83
C GLN A 112 12.15 6.18 12.49
N ALA A 113 11.06 6.95 12.53
CA ALA A 113 10.29 7.39 11.37
C ALA A 113 11.16 8.02 10.29
N GLN A 114 12.21 8.76 10.65
CA GLN A 114 13.13 9.41 9.69
C GLN A 114 13.77 8.46 8.67
N ASN A 115 13.79 7.14 8.95
CA ASN A 115 14.38 6.13 8.08
C ASN A 115 13.35 5.35 7.25
N TYR A 116 12.07 5.71 7.33
CA TYR A 116 10.98 5.01 6.65
C TYR A 116 10.20 5.97 5.74
N LEU A 117 9.69 5.39 4.65
CA LEU A 117 8.72 6.02 3.76
C LEU A 117 7.32 5.42 3.91
N SER A 118 7.14 4.41 4.77
CA SER A 118 5.87 3.77 5.05
C SER A 118 5.72 3.57 6.55
N ALA A 119 4.61 4.07 7.10
CA ALA A 119 4.24 3.88 8.50
C ALA A 119 3.95 2.41 8.78
N ILE A 120 3.39 1.67 7.81
CA ILE A 120 3.14 0.22 7.92
C ILE A 120 4.48 -0.53 8.02
N HIS A 121 5.45 -0.20 7.18
CA HIS A 121 6.78 -0.82 7.26
C HIS A 121 7.47 -0.53 8.60
N LEU A 122 7.36 0.70 9.11
CA LEU A 122 7.84 1.03 10.45
C LEU A 122 7.12 0.20 11.53
N ALA A 123 5.81 -0.01 11.40
CA ALA A 123 5.03 -0.85 12.31
C ALA A 123 5.54 -2.29 12.31
N GLU A 124 5.79 -2.87 11.13
CA GLU A 124 6.34 -4.22 10.96
C GLU A 124 7.68 -4.40 11.67
N ASP A 125 8.62 -3.48 11.45
CA ASP A 125 9.98 -3.61 11.97
C ASP A 125 10.07 -3.33 13.48
N HIS A 126 9.24 -2.44 14.03
CA HIS A 126 9.40 -1.95 15.41
C HIS A 126 8.27 -2.29 16.39
N TYR A 127 7.06 -2.55 15.90
CA TYR A 127 5.89 -2.74 16.76
C TYR A 127 5.37 -4.17 16.72
N TYR A 128 5.30 -4.78 15.54
CA TYR A 128 4.96 -6.21 15.42
C TYR A 128 6.07 -7.15 15.90
N THR A 129 7.31 -6.65 16.03
CA THR A 129 8.42 -7.41 16.62
C THR A 129 8.39 -7.48 18.15
N GLN A 130 7.51 -6.70 18.80
CA GLN A 130 7.31 -6.75 20.25
C GLN A 130 6.49 -7.99 20.67
N ASP A 131 6.43 -8.29 21.97
CA ASP A 131 5.62 -9.40 22.52
C ASP A 131 4.14 -9.02 22.62
N TRP A 132 3.55 -8.59 21.51
CA TRP A 132 2.17 -8.11 21.46
C TRP A 132 1.16 -9.26 21.67
N ARG A 133 -0.05 -8.91 22.10
CA ARG A 133 -1.13 -9.86 22.44
C ARG A 133 -2.42 -9.49 21.72
N GLU A 134 -3.38 -10.41 21.78
CA GLU A 134 -4.73 -10.23 21.23
C GLU A 134 -4.76 -10.20 19.69
N ALA A 135 -4.54 -11.36 19.05
CA ALA A 135 -4.59 -11.55 17.59
C ALA A 135 -5.88 -11.03 16.91
N ILE A 136 -6.97 -10.82 17.65
CA ILE A 136 -8.21 -10.24 17.11
C ILE A 136 -8.13 -8.72 16.89
N ASP A 137 -7.20 -8.05 17.56
CA ASP A 137 -6.95 -6.61 17.46
C ASP A 137 -5.64 -6.32 16.72
N GLU A 138 -5.03 -7.31 16.07
CA GLU A 138 -3.73 -7.18 15.37
C GLU A 138 -3.69 -5.99 14.39
N ASP A 139 -4.77 -5.78 13.63
CA ASP A 139 -4.89 -4.68 12.67
C ASP A 139 -4.82 -3.30 13.34
N PHE A 140 -5.14 -3.20 14.63
CA PHE A 140 -5.07 -1.94 15.35
C PHE A 140 -3.65 -1.37 15.39
N ILE A 141 -2.62 -2.22 15.40
CA ILE A 141 -1.23 -1.77 15.56
C ILE A 141 -0.82 -0.90 14.37
N TRP A 142 -0.88 -1.42 13.14
CA TRP A 142 -0.49 -0.63 11.96
C TRP A 142 -1.39 0.59 11.78
N LEU A 143 -2.70 0.48 12.01
CA LEU A 143 -3.64 1.61 11.95
C LEU A 143 -3.29 2.70 12.98
N ALA A 144 -2.91 2.31 14.20
CA ALA A 144 -2.47 3.23 15.23
C ALA A 144 -1.16 3.93 14.85
N ILE A 145 -0.21 3.20 14.26
CA ILE A 145 1.06 3.79 13.82
C ILE A 145 0.84 4.81 12.69
N CYS A 146 0.02 4.51 11.68
CA CYS A 146 -0.34 5.49 10.64
C CYS A 146 -1.00 6.74 11.25
N GLU A 147 -1.98 6.56 12.15
CA GLU A 147 -2.66 7.70 12.77
C GLU A 147 -1.72 8.52 13.68
N LEU A 148 -0.80 7.87 14.40
CA LEU A 148 0.19 8.55 15.22
C LEU A 148 1.21 9.29 14.36
N TRP A 149 1.60 8.74 13.21
CA TRP A 149 2.42 9.43 12.22
C TRP A 149 1.77 10.74 11.78
N ASN A 150 0.52 10.67 11.32
CA ASN A 150 -0.28 11.83 10.89
C ASN A 150 -0.43 12.91 11.96
N ARG A 151 -0.39 12.55 13.24
CA ARG A 151 -0.57 13.51 14.35
C ARG A 151 0.73 14.09 14.89
N LEU A 152 1.79 13.28 14.94
CA LEU A 152 3.01 13.62 15.65
C LEU A 152 4.10 14.18 14.72
N ILE A 153 4.08 13.78 13.46
CA ILE A 153 5.05 14.18 12.42
C ILE A 153 4.37 14.41 11.06
N PRO A 154 3.27 15.19 10.97
CA PRO A 154 2.53 15.41 9.71
C PRO A 154 3.36 16.02 8.58
N GLU A 155 4.47 16.68 8.90
CA GLU A 155 5.40 17.24 7.93
C GLU A 155 6.25 16.19 7.21
N GLN A 156 6.40 15.00 7.80
CA GLN A 156 7.13 13.89 7.21
C GLN A 156 6.15 13.03 6.43
N VAL A 157 6.23 13.10 5.09
CA VAL A 157 5.33 12.36 4.21
C VAL A 157 5.70 10.88 4.18
N ASP A 158 4.71 10.02 4.39
CA ASP A 158 4.79 8.58 4.12
C ASP A 158 3.88 8.18 2.94
N THR A 159 3.94 6.91 2.54
CA THR A 159 3.18 6.35 1.43
C THR A 159 1.70 6.17 1.74
N GLU A 160 1.35 5.93 3.00
CA GLU A 160 -0.05 5.79 3.42
C GLU A 160 -0.79 7.13 3.36
N MET A 161 -0.12 8.25 3.64
CA MET A 161 -0.67 9.59 3.43
C MET A 161 -0.98 9.87 1.95
N ILE A 162 -0.12 9.41 1.04
CA ILE A 162 -0.34 9.52 -0.41
C ILE A 162 -1.55 8.66 -0.81
N GLU A 163 -1.58 7.41 -0.37
CA GLU A 163 -2.67 6.48 -0.63
C GLU A 163 -4.02 7.02 -0.15
N ASP A 164 -4.08 7.49 1.10
CA ASP A 164 -5.31 8.05 1.69
C ASP A 164 -5.81 9.24 0.88
N ALA A 165 -4.92 10.18 0.49
CA ALA A 165 -5.32 11.34 -0.32
C ALA A 165 -5.76 10.95 -1.75
N MET A 166 -5.14 9.93 -2.36
CA MET A 166 -5.59 9.43 -3.67
C MET A 166 -7.00 8.83 -3.57
N LEU A 167 -7.22 7.95 -2.58
CA LEU A 167 -8.47 7.25 -2.37
C LEU A 167 -9.60 8.15 -1.93
N ASP A 168 -9.36 9.06 -0.97
CA ASP A 168 -10.35 10.04 -0.54
C ASP A 168 -10.80 10.90 -1.73
N GLY A 169 -9.90 11.25 -2.66
CA GLY A 169 -10.29 11.97 -3.87
C GLY A 169 -11.13 11.14 -4.84
N TYR A 170 -10.92 9.83 -4.95
CA TYR A 170 -11.82 8.96 -5.72
C TYR A 170 -13.19 8.79 -5.05
N ASP A 171 -13.22 8.64 -3.73
CA ASP A 171 -14.47 8.60 -2.95
C ASP A 171 -15.27 9.90 -3.16
N ASP A 172 -14.62 11.06 -3.00
CA ASP A 172 -15.22 12.37 -3.23
C ASP A 172 -15.76 12.51 -4.66
N LEU A 173 -15.00 12.03 -5.65
CA LEU A 173 -15.40 12.04 -7.06
C LEU A 173 -16.64 11.18 -7.30
N GLU A 174 -16.71 10.00 -6.69
CA GLU A 174 -17.88 9.10 -6.77
C GLU A 174 -19.13 9.77 -6.17
N TYR A 175 -18.96 10.51 -5.08
CA TYR A 175 -20.05 11.28 -4.44
C TYR A 175 -20.36 12.62 -5.13
N GLY A 176 -19.57 13.00 -6.14
CA GLY A 176 -19.75 14.24 -6.91
C GLY A 176 -19.25 15.50 -6.20
N ASP A 177 -18.38 15.37 -5.19
CA ASP A 177 -17.66 16.47 -4.57
C ASP A 177 -16.33 16.74 -5.29
N TYR A 178 -16.41 17.48 -6.39
CA TYR A 178 -15.25 17.81 -7.20
C TYR A 178 -14.27 18.77 -6.51
N THR A 179 -14.75 19.60 -5.58
CA THR A 179 -13.86 20.50 -4.84
C THR A 179 -13.01 19.68 -3.87
N GLY A 180 -13.63 18.78 -3.10
CA GLY A 180 -12.93 17.81 -2.24
C GLY A 180 -11.96 16.95 -3.03
N THR A 181 -12.40 16.39 -4.17
CA THR A 181 -11.56 15.60 -5.08
C THR A 181 -10.26 16.33 -5.43
N LEU A 182 -10.36 17.58 -5.89
CA LEU A 182 -9.21 18.36 -6.33
C LEU A 182 -8.32 18.79 -5.17
N GLU A 183 -8.88 19.12 -4.00
CA GLU A 183 -8.10 19.42 -2.79
C GLU A 183 -7.26 18.20 -2.36
N GLN A 184 -7.84 17.01 -2.38
CA GLN A 184 -7.16 15.76 -2.02
C GLN A 184 -6.07 15.40 -3.05
N TRP A 185 -6.39 15.47 -4.34
CA TRP A 185 -5.44 15.10 -5.39
C TRP A 185 -4.30 16.12 -5.55
N GLU A 186 -4.52 17.41 -5.28
CA GLU A 186 -3.45 18.40 -5.16
C GLU A 186 -2.50 18.07 -4.01
N ALA A 187 -3.04 17.69 -2.84
CA ALA A 187 -2.23 17.27 -1.70
C ALA A 187 -1.43 16.00 -2.02
N ALA A 188 -2.05 15.00 -2.64
CA ALA A 188 -1.39 13.78 -3.10
C ALA A 188 -0.23 14.10 -4.05
N TRP A 189 -0.44 14.99 -5.02
CA TRP A 189 0.61 15.40 -5.96
C TRP A 189 1.81 16.06 -5.26
N ASP A 190 1.55 16.94 -4.30
CA ASP A 190 2.60 17.58 -3.50
C ASP A 190 3.39 16.57 -2.66
N MET A 191 2.73 15.54 -2.16
CA MET A 191 3.35 14.44 -1.41
C MET A 191 4.19 13.54 -2.31
N ILE A 192 3.68 13.14 -3.47
CA ILE A 192 4.40 12.35 -4.49
C ILE A 192 5.70 13.03 -4.88
N LYS A 193 5.68 14.35 -5.14
CA LYS A 193 6.88 15.12 -5.49
C LYS A 193 7.97 15.06 -4.40
N LYS A 194 7.60 14.91 -3.12
CA LYS A 194 8.53 14.83 -1.98
C LYS A 194 9.09 13.43 -1.77
N VAL A 195 8.27 12.39 -1.98
CA VAL A 195 8.65 10.99 -1.71
C VAL A 195 9.45 10.39 -2.85
N ILE A 196 9.07 10.67 -4.10
CA ILE A 196 9.75 10.08 -5.25
C ILE A 196 11.13 10.74 -5.42
N PRO A 197 12.23 9.97 -5.48
CA PRO A 197 13.57 10.52 -5.64
C PRO A 197 13.73 11.32 -6.96
N PRO A 198 14.46 12.44 -6.97
CA PRO A 198 14.58 13.31 -8.14
C PRO A 198 15.22 12.64 -9.37
N GLU A 199 16.00 11.58 -9.17
CA GLU A 199 16.58 10.74 -10.23
C GLU A 199 15.55 9.82 -10.93
N VAL A 200 14.37 9.63 -10.34
CA VAL A 200 13.27 8.89 -10.96
C VAL A 200 12.49 9.86 -11.84
N THR A 201 12.81 9.86 -13.14
CA THR A 201 12.35 10.88 -14.11
C THR A 201 11.21 10.43 -15.02
N SER A 202 10.56 9.31 -14.73
CA SER A 202 9.35 8.86 -15.45
C SER A 202 8.31 8.36 -14.45
N VAL A 203 7.02 8.53 -14.74
CA VAL A 203 5.95 8.10 -13.83
C VAL A 203 5.89 6.58 -13.70
N GLU A 204 6.25 5.83 -14.74
CA GLU A 204 6.31 4.36 -14.70
C GLU A 204 7.41 3.89 -13.74
N LYS A 205 8.56 4.56 -13.72
CA LYS A 205 9.62 4.27 -12.75
C LYS A 205 9.26 4.74 -11.35
N ALA A 206 8.38 5.73 -11.21
CA ALA A 206 7.84 6.14 -9.92
C ALA A 206 6.94 5.04 -9.34
N ASP A 207 6.07 4.46 -10.17
CA ASP A 207 5.30 3.25 -9.81
C ASP A 207 6.24 2.10 -9.41
N GLU A 208 7.24 1.77 -10.23
CA GLU A 208 8.22 0.72 -9.91
C GLU A 208 8.99 1.00 -8.61
N PHE A 209 9.32 2.27 -8.33
CA PHE A 209 10.00 2.66 -7.11
C PHE A 209 9.12 2.38 -5.88
N ILE A 210 7.87 2.85 -5.91
CA ILE A 210 6.92 2.64 -4.81
C ILE A 210 6.64 1.14 -4.60
N ASP A 211 6.42 0.39 -5.67
CA ASP A 211 6.23 -1.07 -5.63
C ASP A 211 7.45 -1.83 -5.10
N SER A 212 8.64 -1.24 -5.19
CA SER A 212 9.87 -1.83 -4.66
C SER A 212 10.04 -1.62 -3.15
N LEU A 213 9.30 -0.68 -2.56
CA LEU A 213 9.35 -0.40 -1.13
C LEU A 213 8.57 -1.47 -0.35
N PRO A 214 9.11 -1.97 0.78
CA PRO A 214 8.40 -2.93 1.60
C PRO A 214 7.11 -2.32 2.18
N HIS A 215 6.00 -3.04 2.04
CA HIS A 215 4.70 -2.65 2.62
C HIS A 215 4.19 -1.25 2.20
N SER A 216 4.58 -0.74 1.03
CA SER A 216 4.23 0.62 0.56
C SER A 216 3.53 0.64 -0.81
N SER A 217 2.87 -0.45 -1.22
CA SER A 217 2.16 -0.49 -2.49
C SER A 217 0.91 0.40 -2.46
N LEU A 218 0.80 1.31 -3.42
CA LEU A 218 -0.42 2.09 -3.64
C LEU A 218 -1.47 1.21 -4.33
N SER A 219 -2.74 1.41 -4.02
CA SER A 219 -3.82 0.70 -4.73
C SER A 219 -4.00 1.20 -6.15
N GLN A 220 -3.63 2.46 -6.40
CA GLN A 220 -3.71 3.11 -7.69
C GLN A 220 -2.31 3.35 -8.26
N SER A 221 -2.16 3.05 -9.55
CA SER A 221 -0.93 3.38 -10.29
C SER A 221 -0.86 4.89 -10.51
N LEU A 222 0.28 5.49 -10.18
CA LEU A 222 0.57 6.91 -10.44
C LEU A 222 0.44 7.25 -11.92
N PHE A 223 0.80 6.32 -12.82
CA PHE A 223 0.63 6.49 -14.26
C PHE A 223 -0.84 6.71 -14.64
N ASN A 224 -1.77 5.97 -14.05
CA ASN A 224 -3.20 6.13 -14.32
C ASN A 224 -3.74 7.35 -13.58
N TRP A 225 -3.48 7.45 -12.29
CA TRP A 225 -4.01 8.52 -11.44
C TRP A 225 -3.60 9.92 -11.92
N CYS A 226 -2.37 10.13 -12.40
CA CYS A 226 -1.97 11.43 -12.95
C CYS A 226 -2.79 11.84 -14.18
N GLN A 227 -3.27 10.87 -14.98
CA GLN A 227 -4.15 11.16 -16.12
C GLN A 227 -5.57 11.45 -15.65
N ASP A 228 -6.09 10.70 -14.68
CA ASP A 228 -7.41 10.95 -14.09
C ASP A 228 -7.47 12.35 -13.46
N PHE A 229 -6.41 12.74 -12.75
CA PHE A 229 -6.30 14.08 -12.15
C PHE A 229 -6.32 15.19 -13.20
N GLU A 230 -5.59 15.02 -14.30
CA GLU A 230 -5.61 15.96 -15.42
C GLU A 230 -7.01 16.06 -16.06
N GLU A 231 -7.70 14.93 -16.24
CA GLU A 231 -9.03 14.85 -16.83
C GLU A 231 -10.07 15.55 -15.93
N VAL A 232 -10.06 15.31 -14.62
CA VAL A 232 -10.98 15.98 -13.68
C VAL A 232 -10.74 17.50 -13.67
N LEU A 233 -9.48 17.94 -13.68
CA LEU A 233 -9.15 19.37 -13.79
C LEU A 233 -9.64 19.99 -15.10
N TYR A 234 -9.57 19.25 -16.21
CA TYR A 234 -10.06 19.71 -17.51
C TYR A 234 -11.57 19.85 -17.52
N ASP A 235 -12.28 18.80 -17.13
CA ASP A 235 -13.74 18.74 -17.19
C ASP A 235 -14.37 19.85 -16.36
N HIS A 236 -13.87 20.08 -15.15
CA HIS A 236 -14.34 21.16 -14.27
C HIS A 236 -13.82 22.54 -14.69
N GLY A 237 -12.66 22.59 -15.34
CA GLY A 237 -12.12 23.79 -15.94
C GLY A 237 -13.01 24.41 -17.04
N LEU A 238 -13.86 23.60 -17.68
CA LEU A 238 -14.83 24.09 -18.67
C LEU A 238 -15.90 25.00 -18.03
N ASP A 239 -16.26 24.73 -16.78
CA ASP A 239 -17.24 25.50 -16.02
C ASP A 239 -16.59 26.60 -15.18
N GLU A 240 -15.46 26.31 -14.53
CA GLU A 240 -14.74 27.26 -13.68
C GLU A 240 -13.26 27.39 -14.10
N LYS A 241 -12.92 28.55 -14.67
CA LYS A 241 -11.60 28.80 -15.26
C LYS A 241 -10.41 28.67 -14.30
N SER A 242 -10.63 28.83 -12.99
CA SER A 242 -9.58 28.65 -11.97
C SER A 242 -8.97 27.24 -12.05
N TYR A 243 -9.76 26.22 -12.39
CA TYR A 243 -9.28 24.85 -12.55
C TYR A 243 -8.45 24.65 -13.81
N LEU A 244 -8.64 25.46 -14.86
CA LEU A 244 -7.73 25.43 -16.02
C LEU A 244 -6.34 25.97 -15.66
N GLU A 245 -6.25 26.96 -14.77
CA GLU A 245 -4.96 27.47 -14.28
C GLU A 245 -4.25 26.42 -13.41
N LYS A 246 -5.01 25.70 -12.56
CA LYS A 246 -4.53 24.55 -11.79
C LYS A 246 -4.07 23.41 -12.71
N ARG A 247 -4.83 23.11 -13.77
CA ARG A 247 -4.46 22.14 -14.81
C ARG A 247 -3.14 22.47 -15.46
N ILE A 248 -2.96 23.71 -15.92
CA ILE A 248 -1.70 24.16 -16.53
C ILE A 248 -0.55 23.97 -15.53
N THR A 249 -0.76 24.36 -14.26
CA THR A 249 0.24 24.21 -13.20
C THR A 249 0.62 22.74 -13.01
N PHE A 250 -0.35 21.86 -12.81
CA PHE A 250 -0.13 20.42 -12.62
C PHE A 250 0.61 19.80 -13.82
N VAL A 251 0.14 20.06 -15.03
CA VAL A 251 0.70 19.51 -16.27
C VAL A 251 2.13 19.98 -16.50
N THR A 252 2.41 21.26 -16.27
CA THR A 252 3.77 21.81 -16.35
C THR A 252 4.68 21.17 -15.32
N GLU A 253 4.24 21.04 -14.07
CA GLU A 253 5.00 20.37 -13.02
C GLU A 253 5.24 18.89 -13.32
N PHE A 254 4.22 18.18 -13.82
CA PHE A 254 4.31 16.78 -14.22
C PHE A 254 5.38 16.60 -15.31
N CYS A 255 5.35 17.42 -16.37
CA CYS A 255 6.32 17.34 -17.45
C CYS A 255 7.74 17.69 -16.99
N GLN A 256 7.89 18.59 -16.01
CA GLN A 256 9.19 18.93 -15.42
C GLN A 256 9.71 17.83 -14.48
N ARG A 257 8.82 17.23 -13.68
CA ARG A 257 9.15 16.20 -12.69
C ARG A 257 9.44 14.86 -13.35
N PHE A 258 8.70 14.53 -14.42
CA PHE A 258 8.79 13.24 -15.10
C PHE A 258 9.00 13.37 -16.62
N PRO A 259 10.09 14.02 -17.07
CA PRO A 259 10.33 14.31 -18.49
C PRO A 259 10.56 13.08 -19.36
N ASP A 260 10.91 11.93 -18.76
CA ASP A 260 11.18 10.66 -19.46
C ASP A 260 9.95 9.71 -19.45
N THR A 261 8.78 10.20 -19.02
CA THR A 261 7.49 9.47 -19.14
C THR A 261 7.16 9.18 -20.60
N ASP A 262 6.39 8.11 -20.84
CA ASP A 262 5.97 7.76 -22.21
C ASP A 262 5.47 8.98 -23.00
N ASP A 263 6.03 9.10 -24.20
CA ASP A 263 5.85 10.18 -25.15
C ASP A 263 4.37 10.45 -25.47
N THR A 264 3.50 9.43 -25.38
CA THR A 264 2.06 9.59 -25.62
C THR A 264 1.37 10.33 -24.49
N ILE A 265 1.76 10.10 -23.24
CA ILE A 265 1.26 10.86 -22.09
C ILE A 265 1.82 12.27 -22.12
N ILE A 266 3.12 12.46 -22.30
CA ILE A 266 3.72 13.80 -22.37
C ILE A 266 3.06 14.63 -23.47
N LYS A 267 2.75 14.05 -24.63
CA LYS A 267 2.02 14.77 -25.69
C LYS A 267 0.56 15.07 -25.35
N LYS A 268 -0.13 14.22 -24.57
CA LYS A 268 -1.47 14.53 -24.05
C LYS A 268 -1.40 15.69 -23.06
N MET A 269 -0.50 15.59 -22.10
CA MET A 269 -0.19 16.61 -21.10
C MET A 269 0.15 17.96 -21.77
N LEU A 270 1.09 18.02 -22.71
CA LEU A 270 1.42 19.28 -23.39
C LEU A 270 0.28 19.87 -24.23
N ARG A 271 -0.68 19.06 -24.70
CA ARG A 271 -1.90 19.58 -25.36
C ARG A 271 -2.88 20.17 -24.36
N ALA A 272 -2.83 19.74 -23.11
CA ALA A 272 -3.62 20.29 -22.02
C ALA A 272 -3.22 21.73 -21.65
N GLU A 273 -1.97 22.14 -21.94
CA GLU A 273 -1.47 23.49 -21.67
C GLU A 273 -1.94 24.54 -22.71
N ALA A 274 -2.46 24.11 -23.86
CA ALA A 274 -2.78 24.95 -25.02
C ALA A 274 -4.27 25.33 -25.11
#